data_AF-A0A0M9E3H0-F1
#
_entry.id   AF-A0A0M9E3H0-F1
#
_cell.length_a   1.000
_cell.length_b   1.000
_cell.length_c   1.000
_cell.angle_alpha   90.00
_cell.angle_beta   90.00
_cell.angle_gamma   90.00
#
_symmetry.space_group_name_H-M   'P 1'
#
loop_
_entity.id
_entity.type
_entity.pdbx_description
1 polymer ?
#
loop_
_entity_poly.entity_id
_entity_poly.type
_entity_poly.pdbx_seq_one_letter_code
_entity_poly.pdbx_strand_id
1 'polypeptide(L)'
;MPPAPDYKIIATSVDYPVQYYNQQKSSEHAEYVDNTNGDVDHIDFILDKGGIIKGYVKLENDFTAAGAGIWVNIWSKSTQTGGDVVTDINGMYEITGLDKTVSDYKISIYHDSCMPSFYNASETVYEFQDAESVAPSPTEYRNIAIPEMTGCTFSPPIRSYDNVASSINAQNYTITTVTSLQPGLRVWIDKNANAAYDNGEEVSGAEIYMNGAVNPYGTTDSQGVIGIINWLMAHIKNFQAQINP
;
A
#
# COMPACT_ATOMS: atom_id res chain seq x y z
N MET A 1 -19.82 -34.19 -20.22
CA MET A 1 -18.58 -34.55 -19.50
C MET A 1 -18.44 -36.07 -19.56
N PRO A 2 -17.26 -36.65 -19.82
CA PRO A 2 -17.10 -38.11 -19.80
C PRO A 2 -17.58 -38.72 -18.46
N PRO A 3 -18.05 -39.98 -18.43
CA PRO A 3 -18.35 -40.66 -17.18
C PRO A 3 -17.06 -41.01 -16.41
N ALA A 4 -16.94 -40.52 -15.17
CA ALA A 4 -15.84 -40.79 -14.23
C ALA A 4 -16.29 -40.56 -12.76
N PRO A 5 -15.69 -41.28 -11.79
CA PRO A 5 -16.13 -41.22 -10.40
C PRO A 5 -15.47 -40.10 -9.58
N ASP A 6 -14.54 -39.33 -10.15
CA ASP A 6 -13.55 -38.54 -9.43
C ASP A 6 -13.51 -37.05 -9.80
N TYR A 7 -14.64 -36.50 -10.25
CA TYR A 7 -14.71 -35.06 -10.54
C TYR A 7 -14.63 -34.23 -9.26
N LYS A 8 -13.72 -33.26 -9.24
CA LYS A 8 -13.72 -32.16 -8.27
C LYS A 8 -14.38 -30.95 -8.91
N ILE A 9 -15.47 -30.47 -8.32
CA ILE A 9 -16.18 -29.28 -8.79
C ILE A 9 -15.83 -28.11 -7.86
N ILE A 10 -15.51 -26.97 -8.47
CA ILE A 10 -15.03 -25.76 -7.81
C ILE A 10 -15.83 -24.56 -8.35
N ALA A 11 -16.28 -23.70 -7.44
CA ALA A 11 -16.83 -22.40 -7.74
C ALA A 11 -15.83 -21.31 -7.29
N THR A 12 -15.51 -20.40 -8.20
CA THR A 12 -14.61 -19.26 -7.94
C THR A 12 -15.34 -17.96 -8.24
N SER A 13 -15.19 -16.97 -7.36
CA SER A 13 -15.65 -15.60 -7.57
C SER A 13 -14.61 -14.65 -6.99
N VAL A 14 -14.51 -13.43 -7.53
CA VAL A 14 -13.54 -12.42 -7.05
C VAL A 14 -13.87 -11.99 -5.61
N ASP A 15 -15.16 -11.98 -5.27
CA ASP A 15 -15.65 -11.49 -3.97
C ASP A 15 -15.74 -12.57 -2.88
N TYR A 16 -15.59 -13.85 -3.23
CA TYR A 16 -15.83 -14.97 -2.33
C TYR A 16 -14.62 -15.90 -2.30
N PRO A 17 -14.31 -16.49 -1.13
CA PRO A 17 -13.35 -17.58 -1.05
C PRO A 17 -13.69 -18.71 -2.02
N VAL A 18 -12.67 -19.45 -2.43
CA VAL A 18 -12.86 -20.66 -3.24
C VAL A 18 -13.78 -21.64 -2.52
N GLN A 19 -14.74 -22.19 -3.26
CA GLN A 19 -15.70 -23.14 -2.72
C GLN A 19 -15.66 -24.43 -3.54
N TYR A 20 -15.26 -25.53 -2.91
CA TYR A 20 -15.40 -26.87 -3.47
C TYR A 20 -16.79 -27.43 -3.13
N TYR A 21 -17.25 -28.38 -3.94
CA TYR A 21 -18.54 -29.05 -3.76
C TYR A 21 -18.72 -29.59 -2.33
N ASN A 22 -19.97 -29.59 -1.86
CA ASN A 22 -20.37 -29.92 -0.49
C ASN A 22 -19.70 -29.05 0.59
N GLN A 23 -19.61 -27.73 0.34
CA GLN A 23 -19.15 -26.73 1.30
C GLN A 23 -17.69 -26.90 1.79
N GLN A 24 -16.85 -27.59 1.01
CA GLN A 24 -15.44 -27.80 1.32
C GLN A 24 -14.56 -26.60 0.92
N LYS A 25 -13.63 -26.19 1.79
CA LYS A 25 -12.80 -24.97 1.60
C LYS A 25 -11.46 -25.20 0.91
N SER A 26 -11.12 -26.45 0.59
CA SER A 26 -9.80 -26.82 0.08
C SER A 26 -9.88 -28.04 -0.83
N SER A 27 -8.93 -28.16 -1.75
CA SER A 27 -8.86 -29.30 -2.68
C SER A 27 -8.62 -30.62 -1.97
N GLU A 28 -7.96 -30.60 -0.82
CA GLU A 28 -7.59 -31.79 -0.04
C GLU A 28 -8.80 -32.43 0.62
N HIS A 29 -9.79 -31.60 1.00
CA HIS A 29 -11.03 -32.04 1.63
C HIS A 29 -12.21 -32.07 0.65
N ALA A 30 -12.00 -31.75 -0.62
CA ALA A 30 -13.05 -31.73 -1.64
C ALA A 30 -13.62 -33.14 -1.86
N GLU A 31 -14.96 -33.22 -1.87
CA GLU A 31 -15.66 -34.47 -2.18
C GLU A 31 -15.74 -34.69 -3.70
N TYR A 32 -15.61 -35.96 -4.10
CA TYR A 32 -15.72 -36.36 -5.49
C TYR A 32 -17.17 -36.48 -5.92
N VAL A 33 -17.43 -36.06 -7.16
CA VAL A 33 -18.71 -36.24 -7.83
C VAL A 33 -18.57 -37.35 -8.86
N ASP A 34 -19.39 -38.39 -8.71
CA ASP A 34 -19.42 -39.56 -9.59
C ASP A 34 -20.57 -39.44 -10.61
N ASN A 35 -20.24 -39.31 -11.89
CA ASN A 35 -21.20 -39.31 -12.99
C ASN A 35 -21.16 -40.60 -13.85
N THR A 36 -20.62 -41.71 -13.32
CA THR A 36 -20.55 -43.00 -14.02
C THR A 36 -21.93 -43.59 -14.34
N ASN A 37 -22.95 -43.23 -13.57
CA ASN A 37 -24.33 -43.71 -13.72
C ASN A 37 -25.26 -42.73 -14.44
N GLY A 38 -24.72 -41.67 -15.05
CA GLY A 38 -25.49 -40.66 -15.78
C GLY A 38 -25.24 -39.25 -15.26
N ASP A 39 -26.10 -38.32 -15.68
CA ASP A 39 -26.01 -36.92 -15.28
C ASP A 39 -26.22 -36.77 -13.76
N VAL A 40 -25.41 -35.91 -13.15
CA VAL A 40 -25.54 -35.56 -11.73
C VAL A 40 -26.20 -34.20 -11.64
N ASP A 41 -27.32 -34.13 -10.92
CA ASP A 41 -28.06 -32.90 -10.63
C ASP A 41 -27.83 -32.45 -9.18
N HIS A 42 -28.42 -31.29 -8.79
CA HIS A 42 -28.35 -30.73 -7.43
C HIS A 42 -26.93 -30.45 -6.90
N ILE A 43 -26.01 -30.07 -7.78
CA ILE A 43 -24.69 -29.54 -7.41
C ILE A 43 -24.83 -28.06 -7.00
N ASP A 44 -25.20 -27.84 -5.74
CA ASP A 44 -25.42 -26.49 -5.18
C ASP A 44 -24.19 -25.95 -4.46
N PHE A 45 -23.96 -24.63 -4.58
CA PHE A 45 -22.91 -23.90 -3.89
C PHE A 45 -23.51 -22.81 -3.02
N ILE A 46 -23.10 -22.76 -1.76
CA ILE A 46 -23.38 -21.64 -0.85
C ILE A 46 -22.13 -20.78 -0.80
N LEU A 47 -22.21 -19.57 -1.35
CA LEU A 47 -21.11 -18.62 -1.31
C LEU A 47 -21.19 -17.79 -0.03
N ASP A 48 -20.29 -18.05 0.93
CA ASP A 48 -20.11 -17.25 2.15
C ASP A 48 -18.77 -16.50 2.06
N LYS A 49 -18.80 -15.17 2.20
CA LYS A 49 -17.57 -14.36 2.27
C LYS A 49 -16.72 -14.71 3.50
N GLY A 50 -17.26 -15.43 4.48
CA GLY A 50 -16.57 -15.71 5.73
C GLY A 50 -16.46 -14.45 6.60
N GLY A 51 -15.52 -14.45 7.54
CA GLY A 51 -15.15 -13.26 8.29
C GLY A 51 -14.46 -12.25 7.36
N ILE A 52 -14.80 -10.97 7.54
CA ILE A 52 -14.27 -9.87 6.73
C ILE A 52 -13.48 -8.93 7.63
N ILE A 53 -12.28 -8.55 7.25
CA ILE A 53 -11.55 -7.41 7.82
C ILE A 53 -11.28 -6.43 6.67
N LYS A 54 -11.64 -5.16 6.85
CA LYS A 54 -11.47 -4.15 5.82
C LYS A 54 -11.10 -2.79 6.38
N GLY A 55 -10.58 -1.93 5.53
CA GLY A 55 -10.19 -0.58 5.89
C GLY A 55 -9.63 0.19 4.71
N TYR A 56 -9.11 1.37 5.00
CA TYR A 56 -8.35 2.17 4.04
C TYR A 56 -6.91 2.34 4.54
N VAL A 57 -5.97 2.24 3.62
CA VAL A 57 -4.60 2.71 3.80
C VAL A 57 -4.52 4.17 3.36
N LYS A 58 -4.04 5.04 4.25
CA LYS A 58 -3.95 6.49 4.05
C LYS A 58 -2.53 6.99 4.26
N LEU A 59 -2.22 8.15 3.73
CA LEU A 59 -0.99 8.88 4.05
C LEU A 59 -1.20 9.72 5.32
N GLU A 60 -0.22 9.72 6.23
CA GLU A 60 -0.30 10.44 7.52
C GLU A 60 -0.54 11.94 7.39
N ASN A 61 -0.09 12.58 6.31
CA ASN A 61 -0.09 14.03 6.23
C ASN A 61 -1.45 14.66 5.89
N ASP A 62 -2.40 13.94 5.29
CA ASP A 62 -3.65 14.57 4.79
C ASP A 62 -4.90 13.65 4.74
N PHE A 63 -4.89 12.48 5.39
CA PHE A 63 -5.93 11.44 5.20
C PHE A 63 -6.15 11.02 3.73
N THR A 64 -5.22 11.38 2.84
CA THR A 64 -5.22 11.06 1.42
C THR A 64 -5.07 9.55 1.25
N ALA A 65 -5.84 8.98 0.31
CA ALA A 65 -5.71 7.56 -0.04
C ALA A 65 -4.28 7.25 -0.48
N ALA A 66 -3.69 6.18 0.08
CA ALA A 66 -2.35 5.74 -0.31
C ALA A 66 -2.33 5.06 -1.71
N GLY A 67 -3.50 4.75 -2.26
CA GLY A 67 -3.67 4.19 -3.60
C GLY A 67 -3.48 2.67 -3.67
N ALA A 68 -3.41 2.16 -4.90
CA ALA A 68 -3.30 0.73 -5.18
C ALA A 68 -1.87 0.20 -4.98
N GLY A 69 -1.76 -1.10 -4.70
CA GLY A 69 -0.47 -1.81 -4.71
C GLY A 69 0.18 -2.01 -3.34
N ILE A 70 -0.49 -1.64 -2.24
CA ILE A 70 0.04 -1.80 -0.89
C ILE A 70 -0.43 -3.13 -0.33
N TRP A 71 0.52 -3.95 0.14
CA TRP A 71 0.23 -5.21 0.80
C TRP A 71 -0.20 -4.98 2.24
N VAL A 72 -1.42 -5.37 2.55
CA VAL A 72 -1.97 -5.40 3.91
C VAL A 72 -1.98 -6.84 4.37
N ASN A 73 -1.29 -7.13 5.47
CA ASN A 73 -1.21 -8.45 6.07
C ASN A 73 -2.00 -8.52 7.37
N ILE A 74 -2.64 -9.66 7.64
CA ILE A 74 -3.21 -9.99 8.94
C ILE A 74 -2.64 -11.29 9.49
N TRP A 75 -2.52 -11.36 10.82
CA TRP A 75 -2.07 -12.56 11.51
C TRP A 75 -2.79 -12.76 12.84
N SER A 76 -3.31 -13.97 13.07
CA SER A 76 -3.85 -14.45 14.34
C SER A 76 -2.86 -15.40 14.99
N LYS A 77 -2.44 -15.08 16.22
CA LYS A 77 -1.51 -15.93 16.98
C LYS A 77 -2.21 -17.19 17.52
N SER A 78 -3.47 -17.06 17.92
CA SER A 78 -4.26 -18.14 18.53
C SER A 78 -4.49 -19.31 17.58
N THR A 79 -4.71 -19.01 16.30
CA THR A 79 -4.98 -20.02 15.26
C THR A 79 -3.78 -20.31 14.37
N GLN A 80 -2.73 -19.49 14.44
CA GLN A 80 -1.59 -19.52 13.50
C GLN A 80 -2.05 -19.39 12.04
N THR A 81 -3.06 -18.55 11.81
CA THR A 81 -3.60 -18.26 10.49
C THR A 81 -3.48 -16.78 10.18
N GLY A 82 -3.51 -16.45 8.89
CA GLY A 82 -3.41 -15.09 8.42
C GLY A 82 -3.83 -15.00 6.96
N GLY A 83 -3.57 -13.84 6.38
CA GLY A 83 -3.83 -13.57 4.98
C GLY A 83 -3.29 -12.21 4.58
N ASP A 84 -3.26 -11.97 3.29
CA ASP A 84 -2.81 -10.72 2.72
C ASP A 84 -3.71 -10.31 1.56
N VAL A 85 -3.78 -9.01 1.33
CA VAL A 85 -4.49 -8.43 0.19
C VAL A 85 -3.77 -7.17 -0.25
N VAL A 86 -3.91 -6.85 -1.53
CA VAL A 86 -3.39 -5.61 -2.11
C VAL A 86 -4.50 -4.56 -2.13
N THR A 87 -4.17 -3.32 -1.77
CA THR A 87 -5.12 -2.20 -1.84
C THR A 87 -5.56 -1.89 -3.28
N ASP A 88 -6.81 -1.40 -3.41
CA ASP A 88 -7.33 -0.84 -4.66
C ASP A 88 -6.89 0.62 -4.91
N ILE A 89 -7.34 1.24 -6.00
CA ILE A 89 -6.97 2.61 -6.38
C ILE A 89 -7.33 3.67 -5.33
N ASN A 90 -8.27 3.37 -4.43
CA ASN A 90 -8.69 4.24 -3.34
C ASN A 90 -7.97 3.91 -2.02
N GLY A 91 -6.97 3.01 -2.05
CA GLY A 91 -6.31 2.52 -0.84
C GLY A 91 -7.17 1.56 -0.01
N MET A 92 -8.31 1.09 -0.54
CA MET A 92 -9.20 0.19 0.19
C MET A 92 -8.64 -1.23 0.15
N TYR A 93 -8.69 -1.90 1.30
CA TYR A 93 -8.38 -3.32 1.41
C TYR A 93 -9.57 -4.07 2.04
N GLU A 94 -9.87 -5.26 1.52
CA GLU A 94 -10.88 -6.18 2.06
C GLU A 94 -10.32 -7.60 2.05
N ILE A 95 -10.10 -8.16 3.25
CA ILE A 95 -9.68 -9.54 3.46
C ILE A 95 -10.91 -10.34 3.85
N THR A 96 -11.19 -11.42 3.12
CA THR A 96 -12.35 -12.31 3.31
C THR A 96 -11.89 -13.72 3.67
N GLY A 97 -12.82 -14.64 3.90
CA GLY A 97 -12.54 -16.06 4.18
C GLY A 97 -12.06 -16.36 5.60
N LEU A 98 -12.11 -15.38 6.50
CA LEU A 98 -11.62 -15.52 7.87
C LEU A 98 -12.59 -16.32 8.74
N ASP A 99 -12.08 -16.86 9.84
CA ASP A 99 -12.92 -17.46 10.86
C ASP A 99 -13.61 -16.35 11.67
N LYS A 100 -14.95 -16.29 11.61
CA LYS A 100 -15.78 -15.30 12.29
C LYS A 100 -15.66 -15.38 13.83
N THR A 101 -15.14 -16.47 14.38
CA THR A 101 -14.98 -16.68 15.83
C THR A 101 -13.62 -16.22 16.37
N VAL A 102 -12.66 -15.94 15.48
CA VAL A 102 -11.32 -15.46 15.86
C VAL A 102 -11.35 -13.96 16.07
N SER A 103 -10.67 -13.47 17.10
CA SER A 103 -10.68 -12.05 17.51
C SER A 103 -9.30 -11.44 17.77
N ASP A 104 -8.24 -12.20 17.51
CA ASP A 104 -6.85 -11.79 17.76
C ASP A 104 -6.05 -11.48 16.50
N TYR A 105 -6.72 -11.14 15.39
CA TYR A 105 -6.03 -10.71 14.18
C TYR A 105 -5.34 -9.37 14.43
N LYS A 106 -4.04 -9.28 14.11
CA LYS A 106 -3.30 -8.02 14.02
C LYS A 106 -3.11 -7.66 12.57
N ILE A 107 -3.41 -6.42 12.22
CA ILE A 107 -3.27 -5.88 10.86
C ILE A 107 -1.95 -5.13 10.75
N SER A 108 -1.20 -5.37 9.69
CA SER A 108 0.13 -4.80 9.46
C SER A 108 0.35 -4.47 7.99
N ILE A 109 1.20 -3.48 7.75
CA ILE A 109 1.72 -3.14 6.43
C ILE A 109 3.24 -3.24 6.53
N TYR A 110 3.80 -4.13 5.72
CA TYR A 110 5.25 -4.27 5.55
C TYR A 110 5.61 -3.81 4.15
N HIS A 111 6.51 -2.83 4.06
CA HIS A 111 7.10 -2.41 2.80
C HIS A 111 8.61 -2.28 3.02
N ASP A 112 9.42 -2.82 2.11
CA ASP A 112 10.89 -2.93 2.26
C ASP A 112 11.61 -1.59 2.51
N SER A 113 10.94 -0.48 2.22
CA SER A 113 11.44 0.89 2.36
C SER A 113 10.69 1.75 3.39
N CYS A 114 9.80 1.15 4.20
CA CYS A 114 8.99 1.87 5.19
C CYS A 114 9.07 1.20 6.55
N MET A 115 8.84 2.01 7.59
CA MET A 115 8.61 1.48 8.94
C MET A 115 7.33 0.62 8.93
N PRO A 116 7.34 -0.57 9.56
CA PRO A 116 6.13 -1.38 9.71
C PRO A 116 5.02 -0.56 10.37
N SER A 117 3.84 -0.56 9.77
CA SER A 117 2.68 0.15 10.31
C SER A 117 1.64 -0.86 10.77
N PHE A 118 1.08 -0.68 11.95
CA PHE A 118 0.11 -1.58 12.55
C PHE A 118 -1.18 -0.86 12.93
N TYR A 119 -2.29 -1.58 12.80
CA TYR A 119 -3.58 -1.05 13.20
C TYR A 119 -3.70 -0.91 14.72
N ASN A 120 -4.21 0.24 15.16
CA ASN A 120 -4.82 0.46 16.47
C ASN A 120 -5.94 1.50 16.29
N ALA A 121 -7.05 1.35 17.02
CA ALA A 121 -8.24 2.18 16.84
C ALA A 121 -8.02 3.65 17.21
N SER A 122 -7.04 3.93 18.07
CA SER A 122 -6.71 5.30 18.49
C SER A 122 -5.88 6.02 17.43
N GLU A 123 -4.84 5.35 16.93
CA GLU A 123 -3.93 5.84 15.88
C GLU A 123 -3.11 4.67 15.32
N THR A 124 -2.45 4.85 14.18
CA THR A 124 -1.48 3.84 13.71
C THR A 124 -0.30 3.78 14.65
N VAL A 125 0.13 2.56 14.96
CA VAL A 125 1.31 2.30 15.79
C VAL A 125 2.38 1.59 14.98
N TYR A 126 3.62 1.66 15.45
CA TYR A 126 4.80 1.23 14.69
C TYR A 126 5.53 0.03 15.31
N GLU A 127 5.02 -0.46 16.45
CA GLU A 127 5.53 -1.63 17.14
C GLU A 127 4.45 -2.70 17.20
N PHE A 128 4.84 -3.96 16.93
CA PHE A 128 3.90 -5.07 16.90
C PHE A 128 3.16 -5.26 18.23
N GLN A 129 3.81 -4.95 19.35
CA GLN A 129 3.22 -5.11 20.69
C GLN A 129 2.05 -4.15 20.93
N ASP A 130 2.07 -2.97 20.32
CA ASP A 130 1.06 -1.92 20.50
C ASP A 130 -0.13 -2.08 19.53
N ALA A 131 0.02 -2.96 18.54
CA ALA A 131 -1.03 -3.30 17.58
C ALA A 131 -2.26 -3.89 18.28
N GLU A 132 -3.44 -3.36 17.94
CA GLU A 132 -4.71 -3.81 18.46
C GLU A 132 -5.15 -5.12 17.77
N SER A 133 -5.68 -6.03 18.57
CA SER A 133 -6.32 -7.26 18.10
C SER A 133 -7.75 -6.97 17.65
N VAL A 134 -8.11 -7.45 16.45
CA VAL A 134 -9.44 -7.23 15.90
C VAL A 134 -10.15 -8.55 15.58
N ALA A 135 -11.47 -8.52 15.73
CA ALA A 135 -12.37 -9.53 15.17
C ALA A 135 -12.81 -9.13 13.75
N PRO A 136 -13.11 -10.11 12.88
CA PRO A 136 -13.77 -9.85 11.61
C PRO A 136 -15.12 -9.15 11.80
N SER A 137 -15.37 -8.13 10.98
CA SER A 137 -16.57 -7.30 11.03
C SER A 137 -16.88 -6.74 9.63
N PRO A 138 -18.08 -6.99 9.07
CA PRO A 138 -18.45 -6.49 7.75
C PRO A 138 -18.78 -4.99 7.75
N THR A 139 -18.92 -4.37 8.92
CA THR A 139 -19.36 -2.98 9.06
C THR A 139 -18.28 -2.03 9.53
N GLU A 140 -17.21 -2.56 10.14
CA GLU A 140 -16.17 -1.72 10.71
C GLU A 140 -14.99 -1.56 9.77
N TYR A 141 -14.48 -0.32 9.69
CA TYR A 141 -13.31 0.02 8.90
C TYR A 141 -12.10 0.21 9.81
N ARG A 142 -11.05 -0.56 9.56
CA ARG A 142 -9.80 -0.59 10.30
C ARG A 142 -8.74 0.18 9.53
N ASN A 143 -8.79 1.51 9.58
CA ASN A 143 -7.90 2.33 8.76
C ASN A 143 -6.47 2.31 9.32
N ILE A 144 -5.48 2.25 8.43
CA ILE A 144 -4.05 2.37 8.79
C ILE A 144 -3.50 3.58 8.02
N ALA A 145 -2.77 4.44 8.72
CA ALA A 145 -1.99 5.49 8.09
C ALA A 145 -0.56 4.98 7.88
N ILE A 146 0.06 5.31 6.76
CA ILE A 146 1.48 5.10 6.54
C ILE A 146 2.16 6.47 6.46
N PRO A 147 3.36 6.63 7.05
CA PRO A 147 4.13 7.86 6.90
C PRO A 147 4.44 8.10 5.42
N GLU A 148 4.44 9.36 4.99
CA GLU A 148 4.65 9.72 3.59
C GLU A 148 5.91 9.08 3.00
N MET A 149 5.72 8.45 1.84
CA MET A 149 6.68 7.54 1.27
C MET A 149 7.53 8.24 0.21
N THR A 150 8.76 8.63 0.56
CA THR A 150 9.97 8.31 -0.24
C THR A 150 11.25 8.46 0.60
N GLY A 151 11.96 7.36 0.89
CA GLY A 151 13.39 7.36 1.26
C GLY A 151 13.80 7.62 2.71
N CYS A 152 12.91 7.54 3.71
CA CYS A 152 13.25 7.93 5.09
C CYS A 152 13.34 6.76 6.08
N THR A 153 14.37 6.83 6.92
CA THR A 153 14.45 6.20 8.25
C THR A 153 14.27 7.28 9.32
N PHE A 154 13.53 6.98 10.39
CA PHE A 154 13.33 7.91 11.51
C PHE A 154 14.50 7.85 12.49
N SER A 155 14.91 9.01 13.05
CA SER A 155 15.99 9.10 14.03
C SER A 155 15.51 9.75 15.33
N PRO A 156 15.59 9.04 16.47
CA PRO A 156 15.95 7.63 16.60
C PRO A 156 14.88 6.71 15.98
N PRO A 157 15.18 5.41 15.76
CA PRO A 157 14.19 4.45 15.23
C PRO A 157 12.99 4.25 16.17
N ILE A 158 13.20 4.46 17.47
CA ILE A 158 12.20 4.29 18.54
C ILE A 158 12.45 5.37 19.60
N ARG A 159 11.38 6.03 20.07
CA ARG A 159 11.37 6.79 21.33
C ARG A 159 10.33 6.18 22.27
N SER A 160 10.76 5.80 23.47
CA SER A 160 9.87 5.40 24.56
C SER A 160 9.45 6.63 25.36
N TYR A 161 8.17 6.74 25.69
CA TYR A 161 7.61 7.89 26.42
C TYR A 161 6.97 7.41 27.74
N ASP A 162 7.60 7.71 28.87
CA ASP A 162 7.02 7.46 30.19
C ASP A 162 6.48 8.77 30.79
N ASN A 163 5.23 8.75 31.25
CA ASN A 163 4.59 9.83 32.03
C ASN A 163 4.51 11.21 31.35
N VAL A 164 4.14 11.28 30.06
CA VAL A 164 3.96 12.57 29.35
C VAL A 164 2.64 13.23 29.75
N ALA A 165 2.70 14.20 30.68
CA ALA A 165 1.52 14.90 31.22
C ALA A 165 0.95 16.00 30.30
N SER A 166 1.66 16.39 29.24
CA SER A 166 1.20 17.33 28.19
C SER A 166 2.17 17.34 26.99
N SER A 167 1.78 17.92 25.85
CA SER A 167 2.65 18.08 24.67
C SER A 167 3.90 18.93 25.00
N ILE A 168 5.09 18.46 24.61
CA ILE A 168 6.37 19.14 24.85
C ILE A 168 7.03 19.47 23.51
N ASN A 169 7.29 20.76 23.26
CA ASN A 169 8.04 21.21 22.09
C ASN A 169 9.48 20.64 22.12
N ALA A 170 9.97 20.14 20.98
CA ALA A 170 11.26 19.44 20.77
C ALA A 170 11.31 17.91 21.00
N GLN A 171 10.17 17.22 20.95
CA GLN A 171 10.12 15.74 20.98
C GLN A 171 9.74 15.07 19.65
N ASN A 172 9.48 15.86 18.60
CA ASN A 172 9.20 15.34 17.27
C ASN A 172 10.41 14.58 16.71
N TYR A 173 10.18 13.49 15.98
CA TYR A 173 11.23 12.87 15.19
C TYR A 173 11.83 13.91 14.24
N THR A 174 13.15 14.01 14.22
CA THR A 174 13.85 14.77 13.18
C THR A 174 13.93 13.90 11.94
N ILE A 175 13.21 14.29 10.91
CA ILE A 175 13.32 13.68 9.58
C ILE A 175 14.76 13.93 9.11
N THR A 176 15.55 12.86 8.98
CA THR A 176 16.79 12.93 8.21
C THR A 176 16.41 12.58 6.79
N THR A 177 16.18 13.61 5.97
CA THR A 177 15.95 13.38 4.54
C THR A 177 17.21 12.74 3.95
N VAL A 178 17.13 11.47 3.53
CA VAL A 178 18.09 10.97 2.54
C VAL A 178 17.59 11.47 1.18
N THR A 179 17.80 12.75 0.93
CA THR A 179 17.70 13.34 -0.39
C THR A 179 18.88 12.85 -1.22
N SER A 180 18.90 11.58 -1.61
CA SER A 180 19.65 11.24 -2.82
C SER A 180 18.81 11.77 -3.99
N LEU A 181 18.87 13.08 -4.22
CA LEU A 181 18.49 13.67 -5.48
C LEU A 181 19.37 12.98 -6.52
N GLN A 182 18.80 12.10 -7.34
CA GLN A 182 19.50 11.74 -8.56
C GLN A 182 19.61 13.03 -9.40
N PRO A 183 20.67 13.22 -10.20
CA PRO A 183 20.71 14.33 -11.14
C PRO A 183 19.42 14.28 -11.97
N GLY A 184 18.52 15.22 -11.70
CA GLY A 184 17.15 15.21 -12.21
C GLY A 184 17.07 15.88 -13.56
N LEU A 185 16.06 16.74 -13.73
CA LEU A 185 15.89 17.53 -14.93
C LEU A 185 16.98 18.60 -15.01
N ARG A 186 17.63 18.71 -16.16
CA ARG A 186 18.57 19.79 -16.50
C ARG A 186 17.87 20.79 -17.43
N VAL A 187 18.03 22.07 -17.15
CA VAL A 187 17.59 23.18 -18.01
C VAL A 187 18.81 24.01 -18.40
N TRP A 188 18.99 24.16 -19.72
CA TRP A 188 20.08 24.94 -20.30
C TRP A 188 19.59 25.72 -21.52
N ILE A 189 20.28 26.80 -21.87
CA ILE A 189 20.08 27.53 -23.12
C ILE A 189 21.15 27.06 -24.09
N ASP A 190 20.75 26.30 -25.11
CA ASP A 190 21.63 25.91 -26.22
C ASP A 190 21.98 27.17 -27.05
N LYS A 191 23.13 27.77 -26.75
CA LYS A 191 23.58 29.04 -27.35
C LYS A 191 24.24 28.82 -28.70
N ASN A 192 24.76 27.63 -28.94
CA ASN A 192 25.53 27.30 -30.14
C ASN A 192 24.77 26.37 -31.10
N ALA A 193 23.54 25.99 -30.77
CA ALA A 193 22.63 25.14 -31.52
C ALA A 193 23.16 23.71 -31.76
N ASN A 194 23.92 23.16 -30.82
CA ASN A 194 24.50 21.82 -30.95
C ASN A 194 23.69 20.72 -30.24
N ALA A 195 22.60 21.08 -29.54
CA ALA A 195 21.79 20.19 -28.72
C ALA A 195 22.55 19.42 -27.64
N ALA A 196 23.76 19.86 -27.29
CA ALA A 196 24.54 19.41 -26.16
C ALA A 196 24.39 20.40 -25.00
N TYR A 197 24.83 19.97 -23.82
CA TYR A 197 24.98 20.87 -22.68
C TYR A 197 26.46 21.24 -22.55
N ASP A 198 26.76 22.53 -22.69
CA ASP A 198 28.11 23.06 -22.59
C ASP A 198 28.29 23.99 -21.37
N ASN A 199 29.55 24.14 -20.96
CA ASN A 199 29.91 25.06 -19.88
C ASN A 199 29.58 26.51 -20.27
N GLY A 200 28.73 27.18 -19.49
CA GLY A 200 28.23 28.52 -19.77
C GLY A 200 26.80 28.56 -20.34
N GLU A 201 26.15 27.41 -20.51
CA GLU A 201 24.74 27.29 -20.94
C GLU A 201 23.77 27.05 -19.78
N GLU A 202 24.28 26.97 -18.55
CA GLU A 202 23.50 26.73 -17.35
C GLU A 202 22.45 27.83 -17.14
N VAL A 203 21.24 27.42 -16.77
CA VAL A 203 20.21 28.34 -16.31
C VAL A 203 20.00 28.13 -14.81
N SER A 204 20.59 28.99 -13.99
CA SER A 204 20.35 28.98 -12.55
C SER A 204 19.05 29.70 -12.22
N GLY A 205 18.26 29.16 -11.29
CA GLY A 205 17.05 29.80 -10.77
C GLY A 205 15.80 29.68 -11.65
N ALA A 206 15.81 28.85 -12.69
CA ALA A 206 14.60 28.59 -13.48
C ALA A 206 13.56 27.85 -12.64
N GLU A 207 12.33 28.36 -12.60
CA GLU A 207 11.21 27.74 -11.90
C GLU A 207 10.68 26.58 -12.72
N ILE A 208 10.59 25.39 -12.11
CA ILE A 208 10.14 24.16 -12.76
C ILE A 208 8.73 23.81 -12.31
N TYR A 209 7.81 23.71 -13.25
CA TYR A 209 6.44 23.28 -13.06
C TYR A 209 6.26 21.88 -13.64
N MET A 210 5.54 21.01 -12.95
CA MET A 210 5.32 19.63 -13.37
C MET A 210 3.83 19.32 -13.51
N ASN A 211 3.48 18.50 -14.49
CA ASN A 211 2.12 17.97 -14.67
C ASN A 211 1.02 19.06 -14.73
N GLY A 212 1.37 20.24 -15.25
CA GLY A 212 0.46 21.40 -15.33
C GLY A 212 0.16 22.10 -14.01
N ALA A 213 1.00 21.91 -12.98
CA ALA A 213 0.85 22.59 -11.70
C ALA A 213 0.95 24.11 -11.84
N VAL A 214 0.20 24.83 -10.99
CA VAL A 214 0.19 26.30 -10.94
C VAL A 214 1.33 26.88 -10.09
N ASN A 215 1.89 26.07 -9.18
CA ASN A 215 3.02 26.44 -8.34
C ASN A 215 4.28 25.70 -8.81
N PRO A 216 5.46 26.33 -8.74
CA PRO A 216 6.70 25.67 -9.11
C PRO A 216 7.04 24.57 -8.09
N TYR A 217 7.54 23.45 -8.59
CA TYR A 217 8.15 22.40 -7.78
C TYR A 217 9.43 22.89 -7.10
N GLY A 218 10.20 23.71 -7.79
CA GLY A 218 11.44 24.29 -7.27
C GLY A 218 12.22 24.99 -8.37
N THR A 219 13.46 25.36 -8.05
CA THR A 219 14.37 26.06 -8.96
C THR A 219 15.62 25.25 -9.27
N THR A 220 16.19 25.48 -10.45
CA THR A 220 17.48 24.92 -10.83
C THR A 220 18.65 25.55 -10.05
N ASP A 221 19.67 24.75 -9.79
CA ASP A 221 20.92 25.17 -9.16
C ASP A 221 21.85 25.94 -10.13
N SER A 222 23.04 26.30 -9.64
CA SER A 222 24.07 26.99 -10.44
C SER A 222 24.58 26.21 -11.66
N GLN A 223 24.26 24.92 -11.76
CA GLN A 223 24.60 24.04 -12.88
C GLN A 223 23.38 23.78 -13.79
N GLY A 224 22.27 24.47 -13.56
CA GLY A 224 21.03 24.28 -14.30
C GLY A 224 20.29 22.98 -13.96
N VAL A 225 20.61 22.34 -12.83
CA VAL A 225 20.02 21.07 -12.43
C VAL A 225 19.05 21.28 -11.28
N ILE A 226 17.88 20.64 -11.36
CA ILE A 226 17.02 20.43 -10.20
C ILE A 226 17.02 18.95 -9.85
N GLY A 227 17.25 18.64 -8.59
CA GLY A 227 17.07 17.30 -8.09
C GLY A 227 15.58 16.94 -8.06
N ILE A 228 15.23 15.77 -8.58
CA ILE A 228 13.86 15.26 -8.57
C ILE A 228 13.84 13.94 -7.81
N ILE A 229 12.82 13.74 -7.00
CA ILE A 229 12.61 12.49 -6.28
C ILE A 229 12.30 11.38 -7.30
N ASN A 230 12.92 10.21 -7.15
CA ASN A 230 12.88 9.12 -8.13
C ASN A 230 11.46 8.68 -8.53
N TRP A 231 10.52 8.66 -7.57
CA TRP A 231 9.10 8.38 -7.85
C TRP A 231 8.49 9.41 -8.79
N LEU A 232 8.72 10.69 -8.52
CA LEU A 232 8.20 11.78 -9.35
C LEU A 232 8.79 11.70 -10.75
N MET A 233 10.07 11.36 -10.86
CA MET A 233 10.75 11.13 -12.14
C MET A 233 10.04 10.07 -13.01
N ALA A 234 9.50 9.01 -12.40
CA ALA A 234 8.75 7.95 -13.09
C ALA A 234 7.32 8.35 -13.52
N HIS A 235 6.81 9.49 -13.03
CA HIS A 235 5.42 9.94 -13.23
C HIS A 235 5.29 11.34 -13.85
N ILE A 236 6.40 11.95 -14.30
CA ILE A 236 6.37 13.20 -15.07
C ILE A 236 5.80 12.91 -16.45
N LYS A 237 4.64 13.50 -16.75
CA LYS A 237 4.01 13.45 -18.09
C LYS A 237 4.34 14.70 -18.90
N ASN A 238 4.49 15.83 -18.22
CA ASN A 238 4.96 17.08 -18.82
C ASN A 238 5.73 17.91 -17.77
N PHE A 239 6.61 18.78 -18.25
CA PHE A 239 7.27 19.79 -17.44
C PHE A 239 7.27 21.12 -18.20
N GLN A 240 7.30 22.22 -17.45
CA GLN A 240 7.51 23.57 -17.98
C GLN A 240 8.59 24.25 -17.14
N ALA A 241 9.50 24.96 -17.80
CA ALA A 241 10.48 25.81 -17.14
C ALA A 241 10.12 27.27 -17.41
N GLN A 242 10.03 28.07 -16.36
CA GLN A 242 9.84 29.51 -16.44
C GLN A 242 11.12 30.20 -16.00
N ILE A 243 11.69 31.00 -16.88
CA ILE A 243 12.86 31.84 -16.59
C ILE A 243 12.32 33.23 -16.30
N ASN A 244 12.35 33.63 -15.04
CA ASN A 244 11.99 34.98 -14.65
C ASN A 244 13.19 35.91 -14.89
N PRO A 245 12.99 37.09 -15.52
CA PRO A 245 14.04 38.06 -15.78
C PRO A 245 14.59 38.74 -14.52
#